data_AF-A0A7C8JWX8-F1
#
_entry.id   AF-A0A7C8JWX8-F1
#
_cell.length_a   1.000
_cell.length_b   1.000
_cell.length_c   1.000
_cell.angle_alpha   90.00
_cell.angle_beta   90.00
_cell.angle_gamma   90.00
#
_symmetry.space_group_name_H-M   'P 1'
#
loop_
_entity.id
_entity.type
_entity.pdbx_description
1 polymer ?
#
loop_
_entity_poly.entity_id
_entity_poly.type
_entity_poly.pdbx_seq_one_letter_code
_entity_poly.pdbx_strand_id
1 'polypeptide(L)' 'MSPPVEVPVVTAEQMSEARLPIAYRDRCAGLLIPLNRCRFETMYLPWKCEVRGPGSILLV' A
#
# COMPACT_ATOMS: atom_id res chain seq x y z
N MET A 1 12.04 -17.23 -6.13
CA MET A 1 11.41 -16.23 -7.02
C MET A 1 10.04 -15.89 -6.46
N SER A 2 9.82 -14.65 -6.03
CA SER A 2 8.46 -14.21 -5.65
C SER A 2 7.59 -14.14 -6.91
N PRO A 3 6.30 -14.52 -6.85
CA PRO A 3 5.38 -14.41 -7.98
C PRO A 3 5.21 -12.94 -8.40
N PRO A 4 4.76 -12.66 -9.63
CA PRO A 4 4.49 -11.30 -10.06
C PRO A 4 3.38 -10.71 -9.18
N VAL A 5 3.72 -9.68 -8.40
CA VAL A 5 2.74 -8.87 -7.68
C VAL A 5 2.13 -7.93 -8.69
N GLU A 6 0.84 -8.10 -8.98
CA GLU A 6 0.10 -7.14 -9.78
C GLU A 6 -0.20 -5.91 -8.92
N VAL A 7 0.35 -4.76 -9.28
CA VAL A 7 0.24 -3.54 -8.49
C VAL A 7 -0.88 -2.66 -9.04
N PRO A 8 -1.88 -2.27 -8.22
CA PRO A 8 -2.89 -1.32 -8.66
C PRO A 8 -2.26 0.02 -9.05
N VAL A 9 -2.64 0.52 -10.22
CA VAL A 9 -2.24 1.86 -10.65
C VAL A 9 -3.15 2.88 -9.98
N VAL A 10 -2.53 3.92 -9.41
CA VAL A 10 -3.21 5.03 -8.73
C VAL A 10 -2.83 6.36 -9.38
N THR A 11 -3.73 7.34 -9.33
CA THR A 11 -3.49 8.66 -9.92
C THR A 11 -2.61 9.54 -9.03
N ALA A 12 -2.11 10.64 -9.59
CA ALA A 12 -1.32 11.62 -8.84
C ALA A 12 -2.13 12.27 -7.72
N GLU A 13 -3.41 12.53 -7.96
CA GLU A 13 -4.37 13.08 -6.99
C GLU A 13 -4.53 12.12 -5.81
N GLN A 14 -4.76 10.83 -6.07
CA GLN A 14 -4.88 9.80 -5.03
C GLN A 14 -3.61 9.70 -4.17
N MET A 15 -2.43 9.78 -4.78
CA MET A 15 -1.15 9.79 -4.04
C MET A 15 -0.96 11.04 -3.18
N SER A 16 -1.46 12.19 -3.64
CA SER A 16 -1.43 13.46 -2.91
C SER A 16 -2.39 13.45 -1.72
N GLU A 17 -3.63 12.99 -1.93
CA GLU A 17 -4.65 12.83 -0.89
C GLU A 17 -4.19 11.86 0.22
N ALA A 18 -3.51 10.77 -0.17
CA ALA A 18 -2.88 9.83 0.75
C ALA A 18 -1.60 10.36 1.43
N ARG A 19 -1.19 11.60 1.12
CA ARG A 19 -0.02 12.29 1.69
C ARG A 19 1.27 11.50 1.57
N LEU A 20 1.46 10.80 0.43
CA LEU A 20 2.71 10.11 0.17
C LEU A 20 3.85 11.12 -0.03
N PRO A 21 5.01 10.94 0.63
CA PRO A 21 6.22 11.69 0.30
C PRO A 21 6.59 11.52 -1.18
N ILE A 22 7.18 12.56 -1.79
CA ILE A 22 7.51 12.58 -3.23
C ILE A 22 8.33 11.35 -3.66
N ALA A 23 9.25 10.90 -2.81
CA ALA A 23 10.09 9.73 -3.08
C ALA A 23 9.32 8.42 -3.26
N TYR A 24 8.07 8.33 -2.81
CA TYR A 24 7.24 7.11 -2.87
C TYR A 24 6.05 7.25 -3.83
N ARG A 25 6.03 8.28 -4.68
CA ARG A 25 4.98 8.49 -5.70
C ARG A 25 5.34 7.81 -7.03
N ASP A 26 5.66 6.53 -6.97
CA ASP A 26 6.05 5.70 -8.10
C ASP A 26 4.90 4.80 -8.57
N ARG A 27 5.17 3.92 -9.55
CA ARG A 27 4.19 2.92 -10.01
C ARG A 27 3.83 1.88 -8.94
N CYS A 28 4.53 1.87 -7.80
CA CYS A 28 4.28 0.99 -6.67
C CYS A 28 3.35 1.61 -5.62
N ALA A 29 2.98 2.89 -5.75
CA ALA A 29 2.20 3.63 -4.77
C ALA A 29 0.84 2.99 -4.42
N GLY A 30 0.23 2.23 -5.34
CA GLY A 30 -1.00 1.49 -5.09
C GLY A 30 -0.89 0.44 -3.99
N LEU A 31 0.31 -0.05 -3.68
CA LEU A 31 0.55 -0.92 -2.52
C LEU A 31 0.65 -0.11 -1.21
N LEU A 32 1.22 1.09 -1.26
CA LEU A 32 1.55 1.88 -0.07
C LEU A 32 0.34 2.59 0.53
N ILE A 33 -0.60 3.07 -0.27
CA ILE A 33 -1.81 3.75 0.21
C ILE A 33 -2.60 2.86 1.18
N PRO A 34 -3.01 1.63 0.80
CA PRO A 34 -3.71 0.74 1.73
C PRO A 34 -2.80 0.31 2.90
N LEU A 35 -1.49 0.13 2.66
CA LEU A 35 -0.56 -0.38 3.68
C LEU A 35 -0.36 0.61 4.81
N ASN A 36 -0.18 1.87 4.46
CA ASN A 36 0.01 2.91 5.46
C ASN A 36 -1.26 3.10 6.28
N ARG A 37 -2.45 3.01 5.67
CA ARG A 37 -3.71 3.01 6.41
C ARG A 37 -3.77 1.87 7.45
N CYS A 38 -3.54 0.63 7.03
CA CYS A 38 -3.53 -0.52 7.94
C CYS A 38 -2.50 -0.35 9.06
N ARG A 39 -1.28 0.12 8.74
CA ARG A 39 -0.23 0.37 9.73
C ARG A 39 -0.65 1.37 10.80
N PHE A 40 -1.28 2.48 10.41
CA PHE A 40 -1.80 3.44 11.39
C PHE A 40 -2.93 2.86 12.24
N GLU A 41 -3.91 2.18 11.63
CA GLU A 41 -5.04 1.58 12.33
C GLU A 41 -4.62 0.46 13.30
N THR A 42 -3.54 -0.25 12.99
CA THR A 42 -3.05 -1.39 13.77
C THR A 42 -1.81 -1.09 14.59
N MET A 43 -1.43 0.19 14.74
CA MET A 43 -0.23 0.59 15.49
C MET A 43 1.05 -0.10 15.02
N TYR A 44 1.16 -0.32 13.71
CA TYR A 44 2.32 -0.92 13.04
C TYR A 44 2.65 -2.34 13.50
N LEU A 45 1.66 -3.10 13.99
CA LEU A 45 1.87 -4.50 14.38
C LEU A 45 2.23 -5.34 13.14
N PRO A 46 3.42 -5.99 13.12
CA PRO A 46 3.97 -6.57 11.89
C PRO A 46 3.19 -7.80 11.37
N TRP A 47 2.34 -8.40 12.19
CA TRP A 47 1.51 -9.55 11.82
C TRP A 47 0.09 -9.16 11.38
N LYS A 48 -0.27 -7.87 11.39
CA LYS A 48 -1.64 -7.41 11.10
C LYS A 48 -1.87 -7.01 9.65
N CYS A 49 -0.85 -6.50 8.97
CA CYS A 49 -0.97 -5.98 7.60
C CYS A 49 -0.24 -6.88 6.62
N GLU A 50 -0.98 -7.68 5.86
CA GLU A 50 -0.42 -8.50 4.78
C GLU A 50 -0.95 -8.02 3.43
N VAL A 51 -0.03 -7.80 2.47
CA VAL A 51 -0.39 -7.53 1.07
C VAL A 51 -0.70 -8.88 0.42
N ARG A 52 -1.99 -9.22 0.27
CA ARG A 52 -2.42 -10.44 -0.41
C ARG A 52 -3.06 -10.09 -1.74
N GLY A 53 -2.42 -10.47 -2.84
CA GLY A 53 -2.96 -10.26 -4.20
C GLY A 53 -2.85 -8.81 -4.68
N PRO A 54 -3.66 -8.38 -5.67
CA PRO A 54 -3.48 -7.12 -6.39
C PRO A 54 -3.84 -5.91 -5.53
N GLY A 55 -2.93 -5.53 -4.64
CA GLY A 55 -3.03 -4.39 -3.72
C GLY A 55 -4.18 -4.42 -2.71
N SER A 56 -4.85 -5.56 -2.51
CA SER A 56 -5.74 -5.76 -1.36
C SER A 56 -4.92 -6.09 -0.11
N ILE A 57 -5.15 -5.32 0.96
CA ILE A 57 -4.59 -5.62 2.27
C ILE A 57 -5.64 -6.33 3.10
N LEU A 58 -5.29 -7.53 3.57
CA LEU A 58 -6.08 -8.20 4.58
C LEU A 58 -5.55 -7.78 5.94
N LEU A 59 -6.45 -7.31 6.80
CA LEU A 59 -6.23 -7.34 8.24
C LEU A 59 -6.22 -8.80 8.67
N VAL A 60 -5.06 -9.30 9.13
CA VAL A 60 -4.91 -10.65 9.69
C VAL A 60 -5.19 -10.63 11.19
#